data_AF-G4ZFT4-F1
#
_entry.id   AF-G4ZFT4-F1
#
_cell.length_a   1.000
_cell.length_b   1.000
_cell.length_c   1.000
_cell.angle_alpha   90.00
_cell.angle_beta   90.00
_cell.angle_gamma   90.00
#
_symmetry.space_group_name_H-M   'P 1'
#
loop_
_entity.id
_entity.type
_entity.pdbx_description
1 polymer ?
#
loop_
_entity_poly.entity_id
_entity_poly.type
_entity_poly.pdbx_seq_one_letter_code
_entity_poly.pdbx_strand_id
1 'polypeptide(L)'
;LLQQFGGMSGLKVQPKKSVLIPLNTAWSQKRCHGYPVLAKGDTTRILGYHFGNHDTAGYNWEIRLMNCKKRLQVATQVTNSVKQRVVLFNTVILPAILFTGMHFTVPIEILKRLERLQKRFIWKGTTKEVNARHK
;
A
#
# COMPACT_ATOMS: atom_id res chain seq x y z
N LEU A 1 -16.27 -5.19 28.90
CA LEU A 1 -15.46 -5.85 27.86
C LEU A 1 -13.96 -5.60 27.97
N LEU A 2 -13.45 -4.41 27.65
CA LEU A 2 -11.99 -4.14 27.62
C LEU A 2 -11.27 -4.37 28.95
N GLN A 3 -11.86 -3.88 30.05
CA GLN A 3 -11.32 -4.09 31.40
C GLN A 3 -11.42 -5.56 31.82
N GLN A 4 -12.49 -6.26 31.45
CA GLN A 4 -12.66 -7.69 31.74
C GLN A 4 -11.63 -8.54 30.98
N PHE A 5 -11.41 -8.24 29.69
CA PHE A 5 -10.33 -8.85 28.91
C PHE A 5 -8.97 -8.62 29.58
N GLY A 6 -8.69 -7.40 30.02
CA GLY A 6 -7.43 -7.10 30.70
C GLY A 6 -7.29 -7.80 32.06
N GLY A 7 -8.39 -7.94 32.81
CA GLY A 7 -8.42 -8.69 34.06
C GLY A 7 -8.18 -10.19 33.88
N MET A 8 -8.71 -10.79 32.81
CA MET A 8 -8.54 -12.23 32.55
C MET A 8 -7.21 -12.58 31.87
N SER A 9 -6.75 -11.75 30.92
CA SER A 9 -5.56 -12.04 30.11
C SER A 9 -4.26 -11.43 30.65
N GLY A 10 -4.35 -10.44 31.55
CA GLY A 10 -3.21 -9.60 31.94
C GLY A 10 -2.76 -8.60 30.85
N LEU A 11 -3.40 -8.58 29.67
CA LEU A 11 -3.03 -7.71 28.55
C LEU A 11 -3.84 -6.41 28.54
N LYS A 12 -3.23 -5.32 28.08
CA LYS A 12 -3.92 -4.04 27.86
C LYS A 12 -4.06 -3.75 26.38
N VAL A 13 -5.30 -3.62 25.91
CA VAL A 13 -5.60 -3.20 24.54
C VAL A 13 -5.20 -1.74 24.37
N GLN A 14 -4.52 -1.41 23.26
CA GLN A 14 -4.09 -0.04 22.94
C GLN A 14 -5.14 0.66 22.05
N PRO A 15 -6.00 1.55 22.59
CA PRO A 15 -7.13 2.08 21.83
C PRO A 15 -6.73 2.94 20.62
N LYS A 16 -5.52 3.51 20.64
CA LYS A 16 -4.98 4.29 19.51
C LYS A 16 -4.59 3.43 18.30
N LYS A 17 -4.38 2.11 18.49
CA LYS A 17 -4.05 1.15 17.42
C LYS A 17 -5.18 0.18 17.13
N SER A 18 -6.29 0.28 17.87
CA SER A 18 -7.45 -0.60 17.74
C SER A 18 -8.62 0.21 17.21
N VAL A 19 -9.27 -0.27 16.16
CA VAL A 19 -10.43 0.37 15.55
C VAL A 19 -11.43 -0.71 15.16
N LEU A 20 -12.72 -0.42 15.34
CA LEU A 20 -13.79 -1.26 14.83
C LEU A 20 -14.06 -0.87 13.37
N ILE A 21 -14.04 -1.87 12.49
CA ILE A 21 -14.37 -1.69 11.07
C ILE A 21 -15.71 -2.38 10.83
N PRO A 22 -16.79 -1.60 10.67
CA PRO A 22 -18.06 -2.14 10.21
C PRO A 22 -17.88 -2.77 8.82
N LEU A 23 -18.27 -4.03 8.67
CA LEU A 23 -18.26 -4.72 7.37
C LEU A 23 -19.53 -4.35 6.61
N ASN A 24 -19.39 -4.02 5.32
CA ASN A 24 -20.46 -3.74 4.35
C ASN A 24 -21.33 -2.49 4.58
N THR A 25 -21.42 -1.96 5.81
CA THR A 25 -22.23 -0.78 6.13
C THR A 25 -21.43 0.20 6.97
N ALA A 26 -21.51 1.49 6.66
CA ALA A 26 -20.94 2.49 7.54
C ALA A 26 -21.86 2.73 8.73
N TRP A 27 -21.31 2.71 9.94
CA TRP A 27 -22.03 3.05 11.15
C TRP A 27 -21.96 4.55 11.42
N SER A 28 -23.06 5.13 11.92
CA SER A 28 -23.10 6.55 12.32
C SER A 28 -22.44 6.80 13.68
N GLN A 29 -22.34 5.76 14.52
CA GLN A 29 -21.69 5.84 15.83
C GLN A 29 -20.17 5.98 15.72
N LYS A 30 -19.58 6.88 16.50
CA LYS A 30 -18.12 7.13 16.53
C LYS A 30 -17.35 6.18 17.44
N ARG A 31 -18.03 5.57 18.42
CA ARG A 31 -17.42 4.64 19.39
C ARG A 31 -18.37 3.50 19.68
N CYS A 32 -17.83 2.31 19.91
CA CYS A 32 -18.58 1.14 20.33
C CYS A 32 -17.73 0.32 21.32
N HIS A 33 -18.29 0.00 22.49
CA HIS A 33 -17.63 -0.71 23.59
C HIS A 33 -16.21 -0.21 23.95
N GLY A 34 -15.99 1.11 23.87
CA GLY A 34 -14.71 1.76 24.19
C GLY A 34 -13.74 1.90 23.02
N TYR A 35 -14.00 1.23 21.89
CA TYR A 35 -13.22 1.36 20.66
C TYR A 35 -13.72 2.50 19.77
N PRO A 36 -12.82 3.20 19.05
CA PRO A 36 -13.24 4.06 17.94
C PRO A 36 -13.81 3.19 16.80
N VAL A 37 -14.85 3.69 16.15
CA VAL A 37 -15.42 3.09 14.93
C VAL A 37 -14.89 3.85 13.73
N LEU A 38 -14.42 3.12 12.71
CA LEU A 38 -13.87 3.71 11.49
C LEU A 38 -14.98 4.46 10.73
N ALA A 39 -14.73 5.73 10.39
CA ALA A 39 -15.71 6.56 9.71
C ALA A 39 -15.94 6.12 8.25
N LYS A 40 -17.06 6.53 7.66
CA LYS A 40 -17.37 6.27 6.25
C LYS A 40 -16.29 6.86 5.34
N GLY A 41 -15.72 6.04 4.45
CA GLY A 41 -14.66 6.47 3.53
C GLY A 41 -13.25 6.49 4.13
N ASP A 42 -13.11 6.34 5.45
CA ASP A 42 -11.80 6.22 6.07
C ASP A 42 -11.23 4.82 5.87
N THR A 43 -9.91 4.75 5.92
CA THR A 43 -9.17 3.49 5.90
C THR A 43 -8.26 3.36 7.11
N THR A 44 -8.00 2.13 7.52
CA THR A 44 -7.01 1.78 8.53
C THR A 44 -6.03 0.76 7.98
N ARG A 45 -4.80 0.77 8.49
CA ARG A 45 -3.74 -0.08 7.99
C ARG A 45 -3.68 -1.40 8.74
N ILE A 46 -3.87 -2.51 8.05
CA ILE A 46 -3.73 -3.87 8.57
C ILE A 46 -2.74 -4.63 7.68
N LEU A 47 -1.68 -5.18 8.28
CA LEU A 47 -0.64 -5.98 7.59
C LEU A 47 -0.03 -5.32 6.34
N GLY A 48 0.01 -3.99 6.31
CA GLY A 48 0.58 -3.24 5.19
C GLY A 48 -0.45 -2.73 4.17
N TYR A 49 -1.69 -3.20 4.21
CA TYR A 49 -2.79 -2.76 3.35
C TYR A 49 -3.76 -1.87 4.09
N HIS A 50 -4.44 -1.01 3.34
CA HIS A 50 -5.49 -0.13 3.84
C HIS A 50 -6.83 -0.79 3.61
N PHE A 51 -7.59 -0.97 4.69
CA PHE A 51 -8.93 -1.52 4.68
C PHE A 51 -9.91 -0.48 5.21
N GLY A 52 -11.13 -0.50 4.68
CA GLY A 52 -12.20 0.40 5.09
C GLY A 52 -13.55 -0.23 4.85
N ASN A 53 -14.58 0.60 4.90
CA ASN A 53 -15.97 0.21 4.62
C ASN A 53 -16.35 0.31 3.13
N HIS A 54 -15.36 0.40 2.24
CA HIS A 54 -15.54 0.49 0.80
C HIS A 54 -14.44 -0.28 0.07
N ASP A 55 -14.55 -0.41 -1.26
CA ASP A 55 -13.47 -0.99 -2.06
C ASP A 55 -12.20 -0.13 -1.96
N THR A 56 -11.11 -0.77 -1.56
CA THR A 56 -9.80 -0.16 -1.34
C THR A 56 -8.73 -0.70 -2.29
N ALA A 57 -9.09 -1.55 -3.25
CA ALA A 57 -8.13 -2.18 -4.16
C ALA A 57 -7.31 -1.13 -4.92
N GLY A 58 -7.98 -0.18 -5.58
CA GLY A 58 -7.32 0.90 -6.30
C GLY A 58 -6.42 1.76 -5.41
N TYR A 59 -6.88 2.10 -4.21
CA TYR A 59 -6.11 2.88 -3.24
C TYR A 59 -4.82 2.16 -2.80
N ASN A 60 -4.91 0.87 -2.50
CA ASN A 60 -3.73 0.05 -2.17
C ASN A 60 -2.74 -0.04 -3.32
N TRP A 61 -3.22 -0.14 -4.56
CA TRP A 61 -2.38 -0.14 -5.76
C TRP A 61 -1.65 1.18 -5.99
N GLU A 62 -2.30 2.33 -5.79
CA GLU A 62 -1.64 3.64 -5.86
C GLU A 62 -0.53 3.78 -4.82
N ILE A 63 -0.80 3.37 -3.58
CA ILE A 63 0.22 3.36 -2.52
C ILE A 63 1.38 2.44 -2.90
N ARG A 64 1.09 1.25 -3.44
CA ARG A 64 2.12 0.30 -3.89
C ARG A 64 2.99 0.93 -4.98
N LEU A 65 2.38 1.51 -6.01
CA LEU A 65 3.07 2.16 -7.11
C LEU A 65 3.95 3.32 -6.60
N MET A 66 3.43 4.17 -5.71
CA MET A 66 4.18 5.24 -5.08
C MET A 66 5.41 4.71 -4.31
N ASN A 67 5.23 3.66 -3.51
CA ASN A 67 6.32 3.08 -2.73
C ASN A 67 7.37 2.42 -3.62
N CYS A 68 6.96 1.74 -4.69
CA CYS A 68 7.88 1.21 -5.72
C CYS A 68 8.67 2.34 -6.37
N LYS A 69 8.02 3.45 -6.75
CA LYS A 69 8.70 4.62 -7.32
C LYS A 69 9.73 5.21 -6.37
N LYS A 70 9.40 5.39 -5.08
CA LYS A 70 10.34 5.90 -4.05
C LYS A 70 11.56 4.99 -3.89
N ARG A 71 11.36 3.68 -3.82
CA ARG A 71 12.47 2.71 -3.72
C ARG A 71 13.36 2.74 -4.96
N LEU A 72 12.76 2.79 -6.14
CA LEU A 72 13.51 2.88 -7.40
C LEU A 72 14.27 4.20 -7.54
N GLN A 73 13.76 5.32 -7.01
CA GLN A 73 14.49 6.60 -6.97
C GLN A 73 15.80 6.50 -6.18
N VAL A 74 15.80 5.79 -5.05
CA VAL A 74 17.02 5.52 -4.30
C VAL A 74 17.93 4.58 -5.10
N ALA A 75 17.36 3.53 -5.69
CA ALA A 75 18.11 2.56 -6.49
C ALA A 75 18.83 3.18 -7.71
N THR A 76 18.27 4.25 -8.30
CA THR A 76 18.93 4.94 -9.42
C THR A 76 20.26 5.59 -9.04
N GLN A 77 20.50 5.88 -7.76
CA GLN A 77 21.76 6.48 -7.31
C GLN A 77 22.89 5.46 -7.10
N VAL A 78 22.56 4.17 -7.01
CA VAL A 78 23.53 3.10 -6.69
C VAL A 78 23.74 2.12 -7.85
N THR A 79 22.91 2.17 -8.89
CA THR A 79 22.97 1.22 -10.01
C THR A 79 23.60 1.86 -11.26
N ASN A 80 24.70 1.27 -11.71
CA ASN A 80 25.49 1.80 -12.83
C ASN A 80 25.28 1.01 -14.14
N SER A 81 24.72 -0.20 -14.08
CA SER A 81 24.48 -1.02 -15.26
C SER A 81 23.04 -1.54 -15.35
N VAL A 82 22.61 -1.87 -16.57
CA VAL A 82 21.31 -2.50 -16.83
C VAL A 82 21.18 -3.81 -16.05
N LYS A 83 22.23 -4.64 -16.00
CA LYS A 83 22.24 -5.91 -15.26
C LYS A 83 21.93 -5.71 -13.78
N GLN A 84 22.57 -4.74 -13.13
CA GLN A 84 22.29 -4.40 -11.72
C GLN A 84 20.85 -3.93 -11.52
N ARG A 85 20.32 -3.12 -12.45
CA ARG A 85 18.93 -2.63 -12.39
C ARG A 85 17.91 -3.75 -12.53
N VAL A 86 18.13 -4.70 -13.44
CA VAL A 86 17.27 -5.90 -13.58
C VAL A 86 17.26 -6.71 -12.29
N VAL A 87 18.44 -7.00 -11.72
CA VAL A 87 18.56 -7.77 -10.48
C VAL A 87 17.84 -7.05 -9.33
N LEU A 88 18.06 -5.74 -9.15
CA LEU A 88 17.40 -4.98 -8.09
C LEU A 88 15.87 -4.94 -8.27
N PHE A 89 15.40 -4.72 -9.49
CA PHE A 89 13.97 -4.72 -9.78
C PHE A 89 13.33 -6.08 -9.42
N ASN A 90 13.94 -7.17 -9.88
CA ASN A 90 13.41 -8.52 -9.66
C ASN A 90 13.48 -8.96 -8.20
N THR A 91 14.48 -8.50 -7.45
CA THR A 91 14.67 -8.90 -6.04
C THR A 91 13.87 -8.05 -5.06
N VAL A 92 13.61 -6.77 -5.38
CA VAL A 92 12.99 -5.83 -4.42
C VAL A 92 11.60 -5.38 -4.85
N ILE A 93 11.40 -5.09 -6.14
CA ILE A 93 10.17 -4.47 -6.64
C ILE A 93 9.15 -5.50 -7.08
N LEU A 94 9.57 -6.53 -7.82
CA LEU A 94 8.67 -7.58 -8.28
C LEU A 94 7.96 -8.30 -7.11
N PRO A 95 8.64 -8.72 -6.02
CA PRO A 95 7.95 -9.34 -4.89
C PRO A 95 6.94 -8.41 -4.22
N ALA A 96 7.24 -7.12 -4.15
CA ALA A 96 6.34 -6.12 -3.61
C ALA A 96 5.05 -5.97 -4.44
N ILE A 97 5.15 -6.06 -5.77
CA ILE A 97 4.00 -6.05 -6.68
C ILE A 97 3.20 -7.34 -6.54
N LEU A 98 3.87 -8.50 -6.62
CA LEU A 98 3.23 -9.81 -6.53
C LEU A 98 2.49 -10.01 -5.20
N PHE A 99 3.09 -9.57 -4.08
CA PHE A 99 2.45 -9.62 -2.78
C PHE A 99 1.12 -8.82 -2.74
N THR A 100 1.04 -7.70 -3.45
CA THR A 100 -0.22 -6.94 -3.60
C THR A 100 -1.19 -7.64 -4.54
N GLY A 101 -0.68 -8.19 -5.64
CA GLY A 101 -1.45 -8.97 -6.61
C GLY A 101 -2.12 -10.21 -6.05
N MET A 102 -1.56 -10.79 -4.98
CA MET A 102 -2.16 -11.92 -4.26
C MET A 102 -3.49 -11.56 -3.59
N HIS A 103 -3.67 -10.30 -3.17
CA HIS A 103 -4.85 -9.87 -2.41
C HIS A 103 -5.80 -8.97 -3.22
N PHE A 104 -5.28 -8.25 -4.20
CA PHE A 104 -6.04 -7.30 -5.00
C PHE A 104 -5.74 -7.50 -6.47
N THR A 105 -6.79 -7.68 -7.28
CA THR A 105 -6.65 -7.70 -8.74
C THR A 105 -6.01 -6.41 -9.22
N VAL A 106 -5.03 -6.51 -10.13
CA VAL A 106 -4.32 -5.34 -10.67
C VAL A 106 -5.23 -4.59 -11.66
N PRO A 107 -5.55 -3.31 -11.45
CA PRO A 107 -6.22 -2.52 -12.48
C PRO A 107 -5.31 -2.36 -13.71
N ILE A 108 -5.88 -2.44 -14.92
CA ILE A 108 -5.13 -2.35 -16.18
C ILE A 108 -4.31 -1.05 -16.26
N GLU A 109 -4.84 0.06 -15.76
CA GLU A 109 -4.16 1.35 -15.72
C GLU A 109 -2.91 1.34 -14.83
N ILE A 110 -2.99 0.66 -13.69
CA ILE A 110 -1.87 0.49 -12.75
C ILE A 110 -0.82 -0.40 -13.40
N LEU A 111 -1.22 -1.49 -14.06
CA LEU A 111 -0.29 -2.36 -14.78
C LEU A 111 0.51 -1.59 -15.83
N LYS A 112 -0.17 -0.78 -16.66
CA LYS A 112 0.47 0.11 -17.64
C LYS A 112 1.45 1.10 -16.99
N ARG A 113 1.14 1.61 -15.79
CA ARG A 113 2.04 2.53 -15.05
C ARG A 113 3.26 1.79 -14.48
N LEU A 114 3.07 0.59 -13.93
CA LEU A 114 4.14 -0.28 -13.43
C LEU A 114 5.10 -0.67 -14.55
N GLU A 115 4.57 -1.08 -15.71
CA GLU A 115 5.38 -1.43 -16.88
C GLU A 115 6.21 -0.24 -17.38
N ARG A 116 5.62 0.95 -17.48
CA ARG A 116 6.34 2.18 -17.82
C ARG A 116 7.44 2.51 -16.80
N LEU A 117 7.15 2.33 -15.51
CA LEU A 117 8.13 2.54 -14.43
C LEU A 117 9.31 1.55 -14.55
N GLN A 118 9.02 0.27 -14.79
CA GLN A 118 10.02 -0.77 -15.00
C GLN A 118 10.92 -0.44 -16.19
N LYS A 119 10.32 -0.16 -17.36
CA LYS A 119 11.07 0.17 -18.59
C LYS A 119 11.98 1.38 -18.38
N ARG A 120 11.48 2.45 -17.74
CA ARG A 120 12.28 3.65 -17.45
C ARG A 120 13.43 3.36 -16.50
N PHE A 121 13.17 2.59 -15.44
CA PHE A 121 14.22 2.23 -14.49
C PHE A 121 15.30 1.39 -15.15
N ILE A 122 14.92 0.27 -15.77
CA ILE A 122 15.88 -0.69 -16.35
C ILE A 122 16.71 -0.07 -17.47
N TRP A 123 16.06 0.61 -18.43
CA TRP A 123 16.74 1.09 -19.63
C TRP A 123 17.34 2.48 -19.46
N LYS A 124 16.61 3.41 -18.83
CA LYS A 124 17.01 4.82 -18.75
C LYS A 124 17.63 5.19 -17.40
N GLY A 125 17.68 4.28 -16.43
CA GLY A 125 18.22 4.57 -15.10
C GLY A 125 17.46 5.69 -14.38
N THR A 126 16.17 5.86 -14.68
CA THR A 126 15.36 6.98 -14.15
C THR A 126 13.95 6.53 -13.82
N THR A 127 13.32 7.23 -12.88
CA THR A 127 11.92 7.06 -12.50
C THR A 127 11.09 8.31 -12.79
N LYS A 128 11.71 9.36 -13.35
CA LYS A 128 11.04 10.61 -13.69
C LYS A 128 10.11 10.40 -14.87
N GLU A 129 8.98 11.09 -14.85
CA GLU A 129 8.12 11.16 -16.02
C GLU A 129 8.71 12.18 -16.99
N VAL A 130 9.09 11.71 -18.17
CA VAL A 130 9.40 12.62 -19.27
C VAL A 130 8.06 13.04 -19.83
N ASN A 131 7.60 14.23 -19.46
CA ASN A 131 6.56 14.90 -20.24
C ASN A 131 7.19 15.16 -21.60
N ALA A 132 6.74 14.44 -22.62
CA ALA A 132 7.07 14.79 -23.99
C ALA A 132 6.54 16.21 -24.20
N ARG A 133 7.43 17.20 -24.16
CA ARG A 133 7.13 18.49 -24.76
C ARG A 133 6.94 18.18 -26.23
N HIS A 134 5.69 18.14 -26.68
CA HIS A 134 5.37 18.18 -28.09
C HIS A 134 6.06 19.43 -28.66
N LYS A 135 7.03 19.19 -29.54
CA LYS A 135 7.55 20.18 -30.49
C LYS A 135 6.95 19.83 -31.84
#